data_AF-A0A7L3NJD5-F1
#
_entry.id   AF-A0A7L3NJD5-F1
#
_cell.length_a   1.000
_cell.length_b   1.000
_cell.length_c   1.000
_cell.angle_alpha   90.00
_cell.angle_beta   90.00
_cell.angle_gamma   90.00
#
_symmetry.space_group_name_H-M   'P 1'
#
loop_
_entity.id
_entity.type
_entity.pdbx_description
1 polymer ?
#
loop_
_entity_poly.entity_id
_entity_poly.type
_entity_poly.pdbx_seq_one_letter_code
_entity_poly.pdbx_strand_id
1 'polypeptide(L)'
;QVYKGLDIITNKVSPQEQRLCRHHMISFVDPLVSNYTVVDFRDKAMALISYIFSRDKIPIVVGGTNYYIESLLWKVLINTKKGSTAPSPVTDRKVELEQLDGAELHRRLSQVDPEMAAKLHPHDKRKVARSLQVFEETGIPHSEILHQQQEEEGGGPLGGPLKYPHSCILWLHAEQAALDQRLEKRVDEMLAAGLLEELRDFHRRYNQEKVAENQQDYQHGIFQSIGFKEFHEYLISEGKCSPETSALLLQKGIQALKQVTKRYARRQNKWVRNRPGPNVPPVYGLEVSDLLRWEEDVLQPALEIVESFIQGREPPAEPVKLECDMNENKRSHHMCELCDRVIIGDREWAAHTRSKSHLHHLKKRRKLEAASPAAEGDSGDTGSPGEDVSLPL
;
A
#
# COMPACT_ATOMS: atom_id res chain seq x y z
N GLN A 1 6.41 13.82 -2.75
CA GLN A 1 7.37 14.75 -3.38
C GLN A 1 6.97 15.21 -4.79
N VAL A 2 6.09 14.49 -5.50
CA VAL A 2 5.62 14.92 -6.84
C VAL A 2 4.81 16.23 -6.82
N TYR A 3 4.14 16.54 -5.70
CA TYR A 3 3.27 17.71 -5.56
C TYR A 3 4.06 19.03 -5.37
N LYS A 4 3.57 20.13 -5.94
CA LYS A 4 4.10 21.50 -5.78
C LYS A 4 3.83 22.04 -4.36
N GLY A 5 4.79 22.76 -3.80
CA GLY A 5 4.77 23.16 -2.38
C GLY A 5 4.72 21.93 -1.46
N LEU A 6 4.38 22.11 -0.18
CA LEU A 6 4.40 21.02 0.81
C LEU A 6 5.81 20.41 0.93
N ASP A 7 6.82 21.28 0.92
CA ASP A 7 8.22 20.93 0.87
C ASP A 7 8.68 20.33 2.21
N ILE A 8 8.20 20.89 3.33
CA ILE A 8 8.53 20.41 4.68
C ILE A 8 7.85 19.07 4.92
N ILE A 9 6.52 18.98 4.76
CA ILE A 9 5.78 17.76 5.08
C ILE A 9 6.14 16.58 4.18
N THR A 10 6.44 16.84 2.90
CA THR A 10 6.89 15.78 2.00
C THR A 10 8.41 15.57 2.01
N ASN A 11 9.12 16.30 2.88
CA ASN A 11 10.56 16.24 3.12
C ASN A 11 11.34 16.23 1.80
N LYS A 12 11.13 17.29 1.03
CA LYS A 12 11.82 17.46 -0.23
C LYS A 12 13.27 17.85 0.01
N VAL A 13 14.10 17.42 -0.94
CA VAL A 13 15.48 17.86 -1.05
C VAL A 13 15.51 19.39 -1.14
N SER A 14 16.40 20.03 -0.39
CA SER A 14 16.47 21.49 -0.33
C SER A 14 16.86 22.09 -1.70
N PRO A 15 16.56 23.38 -1.96
CA PRO A 15 17.00 24.04 -3.19
C PRO A 15 18.52 24.05 -3.38
N GLN A 16 19.30 23.99 -2.29
CA GLN A 16 20.76 23.95 -2.33
C GLN A 16 21.25 22.59 -2.81
N GLU A 17 20.72 21.50 -2.25
CA GLU A 17 21.03 20.13 -2.67
C GLU A 17 20.53 19.84 -4.10
N GLN A 18 19.38 20.39 -4.49
CA GLN A 18 18.88 20.28 -5.87
C GLN A 18 19.78 20.96 -6.92
N ARG A 19 20.69 21.87 -6.51
CA ARG A 19 21.70 22.44 -7.41
C ARG A 19 22.89 21.52 -7.63
N LEU A 20 23.15 20.56 -6.72
CA LEU A 20 24.25 19.61 -6.83
C LEU A 20 24.01 18.60 -7.97
N CYS A 21 22.76 18.18 -8.15
CA CYS A 21 22.38 17.30 -9.26
C CYS A 21 20.95 17.57 -9.72
N ARG A 22 20.70 17.37 -11.02
CA ARG A 22 19.38 17.57 -11.61
C ARG A 22 18.40 16.53 -11.09
N HIS A 23 17.37 16.99 -10.39
CA HIS A 23 16.24 16.16 -9.97
C HIS A 23 15.12 16.23 -11.01
N HIS A 24 14.55 15.07 -11.32
CA HIS A 24 13.36 14.93 -12.16
C HIS A 24 12.17 14.53 -11.29
N MET A 25 10.94 14.77 -11.76
CA MET A 25 9.72 14.31 -11.08
C MET A 25 9.55 14.80 -9.63
N ILE A 26 10.09 15.99 -9.32
CA ILE A 26 9.86 16.70 -8.05
C ILE A 26 9.02 17.95 -8.31
N SER A 27 8.06 18.26 -7.43
CA SER A 27 7.27 19.50 -7.48
C SER A 27 6.64 19.85 -8.84
N PHE A 28 6.04 18.88 -9.53
CA PHE A 28 5.47 19.08 -10.86
C PHE A 28 3.96 18.85 -10.95
N VAL A 29 3.37 18.15 -9.98
CA VAL A 29 1.92 17.93 -9.87
C VAL A 29 1.32 19.02 -8.99
N ASP A 30 0.20 19.60 -9.39
CA ASP A 30 -0.54 20.48 -8.50
C ASP A 30 -1.20 19.64 -7.38
N PRO A 31 -1.03 19.97 -6.07
CA PRO A 31 -1.73 19.30 -4.97
C PRO A 31 -3.24 19.14 -5.16
N LEU A 32 -3.87 20.05 -5.91
CA LEU A 32 -5.30 20.11 -6.15
C LEU A 32 -5.76 19.12 -7.24
N VAL A 33 -4.82 18.59 -8.03
CA VAL A 33 -5.10 17.55 -9.03
C VAL A 33 -5.31 16.22 -8.32
N SER A 34 -6.57 15.79 -8.26
CA SER A 34 -7.01 14.60 -7.53
C SER A 34 -6.79 13.28 -8.27
N ASN A 35 -6.57 13.32 -9.59
CA ASN A 35 -6.53 12.14 -10.46
C ASN A 35 -5.13 11.67 -10.86
N TYR A 36 -4.06 12.18 -10.23
CA TYR A 36 -2.70 11.75 -10.56
C TYR A 36 -2.44 10.33 -10.06
N THR A 37 -2.23 9.39 -10.98
CA THR A 37 -2.10 7.97 -10.68
C THR A 37 -0.67 7.44 -10.84
N VAL A 38 -0.43 6.22 -10.37
CA VAL A 38 0.82 5.49 -10.61
C VAL A 38 1.08 5.25 -12.10
N VAL A 39 0.03 5.16 -12.93
CA VAL A 39 0.15 5.01 -14.38
C VAL A 39 0.74 6.28 -15.00
N ASP A 40 0.22 7.44 -14.59
CA ASP A 40 0.72 8.74 -15.06
C ASP A 40 2.18 8.96 -14.64
N PHE A 41 2.52 8.56 -13.41
CA PHE A 41 3.89 8.56 -12.93
C PHE A 41 4.81 7.66 -13.76
N ARG A 42 4.41 6.40 -13.97
CA ARG A 42 5.17 5.44 -14.76
C ARG A 42 5.45 5.99 -16.16
N ASP A 43 4.42 6.45 -16.85
CA ASP A 43 4.54 6.87 -18.25
C ASP A 43 5.45 8.10 -18.40
N LYS A 44 5.33 9.08 -17.50
CA LYS A 44 6.22 10.25 -17.45
C LYS A 44 7.66 9.86 -17.08
N ALA A 45 7.84 9.02 -16.08
CA ALA A 45 9.16 8.59 -15.63
C ALA A 45 9.87 7.72 -16.68
N MET A 46 9.15 6.83 -17.38
CA MET A 46 9.71 6.02 -18.46
C MET A 46 10.21 6.86 -19.63
N ALA A 47 9.46 7.91 -20.01
CA ALA A 47 9.92 8.86 -21.04
C ALA A 47 11.21 9.58 -20.61
N LEU A 48 11.30 9.98 -19.33
CA LEU A 48 12.50 10.61 -18.77
C LEU A 48 13.68 9.65 -18.70
N ILE A 49 13.47 8.41 -18.29
CA ILE A 49 14.49 7.36 -18.26
C ILE A 49 15.07 7.15 -19.67
N SER A 50 14.20 7.03 -20.68
CA SER A 50 14.61 6.90 -22.08
C SER A 50 15.41 8.12 -22.55
N TYR A 51 14.96 9.33 -22.20
CA TYR A 51 15.68 10.57 -22.49
C TYR A 51 17.06 10.63 -21.82
N ILE A 52 17.18 10.19 -20.56
CA ILE A 52 18.45 10.18 -19.83
C ILE A 52 19.42 9.17 -20.48
N PHE A 53 18.95 7.97 -20.81
CA PHE A 53 19.74 6.98 -21.54
C PHE A 53 20.20 7.50 -22.92
N SER A 54 19.35 8.23 -23.65
CA SER A 54 19.72 8.82 -24.95
C SER A 54 20.85 9.87 -24.89
N ARG A 55 21.25 10.26 -23.68
CA ARG A 55 22.34 11.21 -23.40
C ARG A 55 23.56 10.53 -22.80
N ASP A 56 23.64 9.21 -22.88
CA ASP A 56 24.71 8.38 -22.29
C ASP A 56 24.87 8.62 -20.78
N LYS A 57 23.73 8.82 -20.10
CA LYS A 57 23.67 8.98 -18.64
C LYS A 57 22.90 7.84 -18.01
N ILE A 58 23.23 7.54 -16.77
CA ILE A 58 22.57 6.50 -15.97
C ILE A 58 21.45 7.15 -15.15
N PRO A 59 20.19 6.74 -15.35
CA PRO A 59 19.09 7.20 -14.51
C PRO A 59 19.19 6.59 -13.11
N ILE A 60 19.15 7.45 -12.08
CA ILE A 60 19.09 7.02 -10.68
C ILE A 60 17.69 7.35 -10.15
N VAL A 61 16.92 6.32 -9.82
CA VAL A 61 15.58 6.46 -9.24
C VAL A 61 15.68 6.36 -7.73
N VAL A 62 15.33 7.45 -7.03
CA VAL A 62 15.35 7.52 -5.56
C VAL A 62 13.95 7.78 -5.04
N GLY A 63 13.51 7.02 -4.05
CA GLY A 63 12.23 7.27 -3.40
C GLY A 63 11.81 6.20 -2.40
N GLY A 64 10.90 6.58 -1.50
CA GLY A 64 10.33 5.67 -0.51
C GLY A 64 9.03 4.99 -0.93
N THR A 65 8.44 5.40 -2.06
CA THR A 65 7.19 4.81 -2.56
C THR A 65 7.52 3.59 -3.42
N ASN A 66 7.84 2.48 -2.76
CA ASN A 66 8.34 1.29 -3.44
C ASN A 66 7.38 0.76 -4.51
N TYR A 67 6.05 0.89 -4.31
CA TYR A 67 5.04 0.56 -5.31
C TYR A 67 5.23 1.31 -6.66
N TYR A 68 5.70 2.56 -6.62
CA TYR A 68 5.96 3.34 -7.83
C TYR A 68 7.24 2.84 -8.52
N ILE A 69 8.28 2.52 -7.74
CA ILE A 69 9.52 1.91 -8.25
C ILE A 69 9.22 0.57 -8.90
N GLU A 70 8.36 -0.23 -8.28
CA GLU A 70 7.83 -1.50 -8.81
C GLU A 70 7.27 -1.33 -10.22
N SER A 71 6.45 -0.30 -10.43
CA SER A 71 5.84 -0.03 -11.74
C SER A 71 6.84 0.38 -12.82
N LEU A 72 8.03 0.84 -12.43
CA LEU A 72 9.13 1.17 -13.33
C LEU A 72 10.03 -0.02 -13.64
N LEU A 73 10.19 -0.94 -12.69
CA LEU A 73 11.04 -2.12 -12.84
C LEU A 73 10.31 -3.26 -13.53
N TRP A 74 9.07 -3.56 -13.15
CA TRP A 74 8.31 -4.70 -13.67
C TRP A 74 7.06 -4.28 -14.43
N LYS A 75 6.57 -5.16 -15.30
CA LYS A 75 5.25 -5.03 -15.91
C LYS A 75 4.18 -5.54 -14.91
N VAL A 76 3.74 -4.65 -14.02
CA VAL A 76 2.75 -4.95 -12.95
C VAL A 76 1.43 -4.19 -13.07
N LEU A 77 1.37 -3.15 -13.90
CA LEU A 77 0.20 -2.30 -14.03
C LEU A 77 -0.65 -2.70 -15.24
N ILE A 78 -1.93 -2.97 -14.99
CA ILE A 78 -2.94 -3.16 -16.04
C ILE A 78 -3.43 -1.78 -16.49
N ASN A 79 -3.09 -1.42 -17.73
CA ASN A 79 -3.57 -0.19 -18.34
C ASN A 79 -4.84 -0.46 -19.14
N THR A 80 -5.98 -0.10 -18.56
CA THR A 80 -7.28 -0.26 -19.21
C THR A 80 -7.65 0.92 -20.11
N LYS A 81 -6.89 2.03 -20.08
CA LYS A 81 -7.18 3.22 -20.90
C LYS A 81 -6.78 3.11 -22.38
N LYS A 82 -6.01 2.09 -22.78
CA LYS A 82 -5.52 1.96 -24.17
C LYS A 82 -6.56 1.48 -25.19
N GLY A 83 -7.78 1.13 -24.77
CA GLY A 83 -8.86 0.66 -25.64
C GLY A 83 -9.93 1.70 -26.01
N SER A 84 -9.94 2.88 -25.39
CA SER A 84 -10.95 3.92 -25.67
C SER A 84 -10.43 4.96 -26.66
N THR A 85 -10.84 4.84 -27.93
CA THR A 85 -10.67 5.87 -28.97
C THR A 85 -11.73 6.99 -28.90
N ALA A 86 -12.39 7.19 -27.76
CA ALA A 86 -13.36 8.27 -27.59
C ALA A 86 -13.08 9.10 -26.33
N PRO A 87 -13.00 10.44 -26.43
CA PRO A 87 -12.96 11.31 -25.26
C PRO A 87 -14.39 11.48 -24.73
N SER A 88 -14.92 10.46 -24.05
CA SER A 88 -16.15 10.62 -23.28
C SER A 88 -15.81 11.13 -21.87
N PRO A 89 -16.63 12.01 -21.28
CA PRO A 89 -16.46 12.46 -19.90
C PRO A 89 -16.95 11.34 -18.98
N VAL A 90 -16.18 10.25 -18.89
CA VAL A 90 -16.54 9.09 -18.08
C VAL A 90 -16.20 9.46 -16.64
N THR A 91 -17.22 9.76 -15.84
CA THR A 91 -17.15 9.59 -14.39
C THR A 91 -16.40 8.29 -14.14
N ASP A 92 -15.21 8.36 -13.56
CA ASP A 92 -14.32 7.19 -13.42
C ASP A 92 -15.15 6.08 -12.77
N ARG A 93 -15.49 5.02 -13.52
CA ARG A 93 -16.48 4.00 -13.12
C ARG A 93 -16.15 3.41 -11.75
N LYS A 94 -14.86 3.42 -11.41
CA LYS A 94 -14.31 3.14 -10.10
C LYS A 94 -14.93 3.98 -8.97
N VAL A 95 -15.10 5.29 -9.15
CA VAL A 95 -15.70 6.20 -8.15
C VAL A 95 -17.15 5.81 -7.89
N GLU A 96 -17.90 5.47 -8.93
CA GLU A 96 -19.28 4.97 -8.78
C GLU A 96 -19.32 3.64 -8.02
N LEU A 97 -18.40 2.73 -8.34
CA LEU A 97 -18.27 1.46 -7.64
C LEU A 97 -17.86 1.65 -6.17
N GLU A 98 -16.96 2.60 -5.87
CA GLU A 98 -16.53 2.88 -4.49
C GLU A 98 -17.65 3.41 -3.58
N GLN A 99 -18.74 3.96 -4.16
CA GLN A 99 -19.94 4.38 -3.42
C GLN A 99 -20.82 3.20 -2.97
N LEU A 100 -20.63 2.01 -3.57
CA LEU A 100 -21.39 0.83 -3.18
C LEU A 100 -20.87 0.25 -1.85
N ASP A 101 -21.70 -0.58 -1.23
CA ASP A 101 -21.28 -1.29 -0.03
C ASP A 101 -20.16 -2.29 -0.34
N GLY A 102 -19.23 -2.45 0.62
CA GLY A 102 -18.05 -3.29 0.43
C GLY A 102 -18.40 -4.78 0.27
N ALA A 103 -19.44 -5.24 0.98
CA ALA A 103 -19.92 -6.61 0.84
C ALA A 103 -20.55 -6.85 -0.54
N GLU A 104 -21.28 -5.87 -1.05
CA GLU A 104 -21.89 -5.95 -2.39
C GLU A 104 -20.82 -5.98 -3.49
N LEU A 105 -19.80 -5.12 -3.39
CA LEU A 105 -18.67 -5.13 -4.32
C LEU A 105 -17.94 -6.47 -4.30
N HIS A 106 -17.68 -7.02 -3.11
CA HIS A 106 -17.00 -8.30 -2.98
C HIS A 106 -17.84 -9.47 -3.51
N ARG A 107 -19.17 -9.43 -3.31
CA ARG A 107 -20.10 -10.40 -3.90
C ARG A 107 -20.07 -10.38 -5.42
N ARG A 108 -20.10 -9.18 -6.03
CA ARG A 108 -19.97 -9.02 -7.49
C ARG A 108 -18.62 -9.53 -7.97
N LEU A 109 -17.54 -9.22 -7.26
CA LEU A 109 -16.21 -9.72 -7.62
C LEU A 109 -16.16 -11.25 -7.52
N SER A 110 -16.80 -11.86 -6.53
CA SER A 110 -16.82 -13.32 -6.36
C SER A 110 -17.54 -14.05 -7.50
N GLN A 111 -18.52 -13.41 -8.14
CA GLN A 111 -19.24 -13.98 -9.30
C GLN A 111 -18.41 -13.92 -10.58
N VAL A 112 -17.56 -12.90 -10.70
CA VAL A 112 -16.78 -12.60 -11.90
C VAL A 112 -15.37 -13.21 -11.85
N ASP A 113 -14.73 -13.08 -10.70
CA ASP A 113 -13.33 -13.46 -10.45
C ASP A 113 -13.20 -14.01 -9.01
N PRO A 114 -13.60 -15.28 -8.78
CA PRO A 114 -13.57 -15.90 -7.46
C PRO A 114 -12.16 -15.98 -6.88
N GLU A 115 -11.14 -16.11 -7.73
CA GLU A 115 -9.75 -16.17 -7.30
C GLU A 115 -9.28 -14.83 -6.73
N MET A 116 -9.59 -13.72 -7.41
CA MET A 116 -9.27 -12.39 -6.90
C MET A 116 -10.10 -12.05 -5.65
N ALA A 117 -11.37 -12.48 -5.59
CA ALA A 117 -12.21 -12.31 -4.42
C ALA A 117 -11.66 -13.04 -3.19
N ALA A 118 -11.08 -14.23 -3.34
CA ALA A 118 -10.40 -14.94 -2.25
C ALA A 118 -9.14 -14.20 -1.76
N LYS A 119 -8.43 -13.49 -2.65
CA LYS A 119 -7.22 -12.73 -2.33
C LYS A 119 -7.50 -11.35 -1.69
N LEU A 120 -8.67 -10.76 -1.94
CA LEU A 120 -9.01 -9.40 -1.51
C LEU A 120 -10.03 -9.40 -0.37
N HIS A 121 -9.74 -8.64 0.68
CA HIS A 121 -10.68 -8.49 1.80
C HIS A 121 -11.85 -7.59 1.39
N PRO A 122 -13.11 -7.87 1.82
CA PRO A 122 -14.27 -7.03 1.48
C PRO A 122 -14.13 -5.55 1.88
N HIS A 123 -13.33 -5.28 2.93
CA HIS A 123 -13.03 -3.92 3.38
C HIS A 123 -12.06 -3.15 2.47
N ASP A 124 -11.30 -3.84 1.59
CA ASP A 124 -10.41 -3.22 0.60
C ASP A 124 -11.21 -2.70 -0.62
N LYS A 125 -12.26 -1.90 -0.37
CA LYS A 125 -13.23 -1.40 -1.38
C LYS A 125 -12.55 -0.90 -2.65
N ARG A 126 -11.47 -0.14 -2.52
CA ARG A 126 -10.72 0.43 -3.65
C ARG A 126 -10.09 -0.61 -4.56
N LYS A 127 -9.56 -1.70 -3.98
CA LYS A 127 -8.96 -2.79 -4.77
C LYS A 127 -10.03 -3.64 -5.42
N VAL A 128 -11.11 -3.93 -4.68
CA VAL A 128 -12.27 -4.68 -5.21
C VAL A 128 -12.92 -3.90 -6.37
N ALA A 129 -13.16 -2.60 -6.20
CA ALA A 129 -13.68 -1.72 -7.24
C ALA A 129 -12.74 -1.65 -8.45
N ARG A 130 -11.41 -1.60 -8.24
CA ARG A 130 -10.45 -1.65 -9.35
C ARG A 130 -10.49 -2.98 -10.09
N SER A 131 -10.58 -4.12 -9.40
CA SER A 131 -10.69 -5.44 -10.05
C SER A 131 -11.97 -5.55 -10.89
N LEU A 132 -13.09 -5.08 -10.36
CA LEU A 132 -14.34 -5.02 -11.11
C LEU A 132 -14.25 -4.08 -12.32
N GLN A 133 -13.67 -2.90 -12.16
CA GLN A 133 -13.43 -1.98 -13.28
C GLN A 133 -12.57 -2.62 -14.37
N VAL A 134 -11.51 -3.35 -14.00
CA VAL A 134 -10.66 -4.07 -14.97
C VAL A 134 -11.49 -5.08 -15.75
N PHE A 135 -12.34 -5.85 -15.08
CA PHE A 135 -13.23 -6.80 -15.76
C PHE A 135 -14.26 -6.10 -16.66
N GLU A 136 -14.92 -5.04 -16.18
CA GLU A 136 -15.90 -4.28 -16.98
C GLU A 136 -15.27 -3.67 -18.24
N GLU A 137 -14.02 -3.22 -18.16
CA GLU A 137 -13.31 -2.55 -19.28
C GLU A 137 -12.63 -3.53 -20.24
N THR A 138 -12.18 -4.70 -19.76
CA THR A 138 -11.42 -5.67 -20.58
C THR A 138 -12.21 -6.93 -20.95
N GLY A 139 -13.26 -7.25 -20.21
CA GLY A 139 -13.99 -8.52 -20.30
C GLY A 139 -13.24 -9.72 -19.74
N ILE A 140 -12.00 -9.55 -19.24
CA ILE A 140 -11.15 -10.63 -18.74
C ILE A 140 -11.00 -10.50 -17.21
N PRO A 141 -11.10 -11.60 -16.44
CA PRO A 141 -10.86 -11.58 -15.00
C PRO A 141 -9.50 -10.98 -14.64
N HIS A 142 -9.44 -10.22 -13.54
CA HIS A 142 -8.20 -9.57 -13.11
C HIS A 142 -7.13 -10.60 -12.73
N SER A 143 -7.52 -11.69 -12.06
CA SER A 143 -6.64 -12.83 -11.76
C SER A 143 -5.97 -13.40 -13.00
N GLU A 144 -6.73 -13.59 -14.07
CA GLU A 144 -6.23 -14.14 -15.33
C GLU A 144 -5.20 -13.23 -16.00
N ILE A 145 -5.45 -11.92 -16.06
CA ILE A 145 -4.47 -10.95 -16.60
C ILE A 145 -3.16 -10.99 -15.80
N LEU A 146 -3.24 -11.17 -14.47
CA LEU A 146 -2.03 -11.30 -13.65
C LEU A 146 -1.31 -12.62 -13.91
N HIS A 147 -2.01 -13.73 -14.08
CA HIS A 147 -1.39 -15.01 -14.46
C HIS A 147 -0.68 -14.91 -15.81
N GLN A 148 -1.33 -14.33 -16.82
CA GLN A 148 -0.71 -14.09 -18.12
C GLN A 148 0.58 -13.26 -17.99
N GLN A 149 0.58 -12.23 -17.14
CA GLN A 149 1.80 -11.44 -16.89
C GLN A 149 2.90 -12.27 -16.20
N GLN A 150 2.54 -13.15 -15.26
CA GLN A 150 3.50 -13.99 -14.55
C GLN A 150 4.11 -15.08 -15.43
N GLU A 151 3.33 -15.57 -16.40
CA GLU A 151 3.73 -16.60 -17.36
C GLU A 151 4.53 -16.05 -18.55
N GLU A 152 4.51 -14.73 -18.78
CA GLU A 152 5.39 -14.10 -19.78
C GLU A 152 6.87 -14.44 -19.51
N GLU A 153 7.68 -14.55 -20.56
CA GLU A 153 9.11 -14.83 -20.45
C GLU A 153 9.81 -13.76 -19.59
N GLY A 154 10.42 -14.17 -18.47
CA GLY A 154 11.00 -13.26 -17.47
C GLY A 154 10.02 -12.76 -16.41
N GLY A 155 8.76 -13.21 -16.44
CA GLY A 155 7.76 -13.02 -15.39
C GLY A 155 8.08 -13.81 -14.12
N GLY A 156 7.43 -13.45 -13.02
CA GLY A 156 7.60 -14.13 -11.74
C GLY A 156 6.54 -13.75 -10.73
N PRO A 157 6.64 -14.22 -9.47
CA PRO A 157 5.61 -13.97 -8.44
C PRO A 157 5.28 -12.50 -8.18
N LEU A 158 6.19 -11.60 -8.57
CA LEU A 158 6.07 -10.16 -8.36
C LEU A 158 5.38 -9.43 -9.52
N GLY A 159 5.20 -10.07 -10.68
CA GLY A 159 4.60 -9.48 -11.88
C GLY A 159 5.25 -9.98 -13.17
N GLY A 160 4.97 -9.27 -14.26
CA GLY A 160 5.62 -9.54 -15.55
C GLY A 160 7.08 -9.11 -15.61
N PRO A 161 7.71 -9.27 -16.79
CA PRO A 161 9.15 -9.19 -16.94
C PRO A 161 9.77 -7.86 -16.49
N LEU A 162 11.04 -7.94 -16.10
CA LEU A 162 11.87 -6.77 -15.85
C LEU A 162 11.98 -5.94 -17.13
N LYS A 163 11.64 -4.66 -17.01
CA LYS A 163 11.74 -3.66 -18.10
C LYS A 163 13.20 -3.31 -18.40
N TYR A 164 14.07 -3.44 -17.41
CA TYR A 164 15.49 -3.12 -17.50
C TYR A 164 16.30 -4.29 -16.89
N PRO A 165 16.84 -5.20 -17.72
CA PRO A 165 17.53 -6.39 -17.23
C PRO A 165 18.82 -6.05 -16.45
N HIS A 166 19.48 -4.95 -16.83
CA HIS A 166 20.62 -4.40 -16.10
C HIS A 166 20.14 -3.32 -15.13
N SER A 167 19.53 -3.75 -14.02
CA SER A 167 19.15 -2.87 -12.92
C SER A 167 19.91 -3.25 -11.65
N CYS A 168 20.20 -2.28 -10.80
CA CYS A 168 20.80 -2.49 -9.49
C CYS A 168 19.98 -1.75 -8.43
N ILE A 169 19.72 -2.40 -7.29
CA ILE A 169 18.99 -1.80 -6.17
C ILE A 169 19.95 -1.60 -5.00
N LEU A 170 20.12 -0.35 -4.58
CA LEU A 170 20.80 0.00 -3.34
C LEU A 170 19.75 0.19 -2.24
N TRP A 171 19.80 -0.63 -1.20
CA TRP A 171 18.89 -0.57 -0.07
C TRP A 171 19.61 -0.07 1.17
N LEU A 172 19.34 1.20 1.51
CA LEU A 172 19.79 1.80 2.76
C LEU A 172 18.92 1.28 3.92
N HIS A 173 19.52 0.52 4.84
CA HIS A 173 18.82 -0.03 6.01
C HIS A 173 19.47 0.41 7.31
N ALA A 174 18.68 0.57 8.36
CA ALA A 174 19.16 0.90 9.69
C ALA A 174 18.49 0.03 10.74
N GLU A 175 19.14 -0.10 11.89
CA GLU A 175 18.50 -0.68 13.07
C GLU A 175 17.21 0.08 13.42
N GLN A 176 16.15 -0.68 13.74
CA GLN A 176 14.81 -0.11 13.95
C GLN A 176 14.78 0.89 15.12
N ALA A 177 15.54 0.65 16.20
CA ALA A 177 15.59 1.54 17.35
C ALA A 177 16.24 2.89 16.98
N ALA A 178 17.41 2.86 16.34
CA ALA A 178 18.10 4.04 15.85
C ALA A 178 17.29 4.81 14.79
N LEU A 179 16.57 4.10 13.92
CA LEU A 179 15.68 4.70 12.93
C LEU A 179 14.47 5.37 13.60
N ASP A 180 13.82 4.71 14.55
CA ASP A 180 12.65 5.25 15.25
C ASP A 180 12.99 6.56 15.99
N GLN A 181 14.16 6.64 16.64
CA GLN A 181 14.63 7.87 17.30
C GLN A 181 14.90 9.00 16.29
N ARG A 182 15.56 8.70 15.17
CA ARG A 182 15.83 9.69 14.11
C ARG A 182 14.54 10.21 13.48
N LEU A 183 13.56 9.35 13.25
CA LEU A 183 12.27 9.75 12.69
C LEU A 183 11.50 10.68 13.64
N GLU A 184 11.56 10.44 14.95
CA GLU A 184 10.95 11.36 15.93
C GLU A 184 11.62 12.73 15.93
N LYS A 185 12.96 12.74 16.02
CA LYS A 185 13.74 13.99 16.00
C LYS A 185 13.49 14.78 14.72
N ARG A 186 13.40 14.10 13.58
CA ARG A 186 13.08 14.71 12.30
C ARG A 186 11.70 15.36 12.28
N VAL A 187 10.69 14.76 12.90
CA VAL A 187 9.37 15.40 13.03
C VAL A 187 9.46 16.67 13.86
N ASP A 188 10.27 16.68 14.92
CA ASP A 188 10.51 17.87 15.74
C ASP A 188 11.24 18.98 14.94
N GLU A 189 12.23 18.61 14.13
CA GLU A 189 12.92 19.52 13.20
C GLU A 189 11.97 20.09 12.14
N MET A 190 11.05 19.28 11.60
CA MET A 190 10.02 19.73 10.66
C MET A 190 9.08 20.76 11.30
N LEU A 191 8.68 20.57 12.56
CA LEU A 191 7.88 21.53 13.30
C LEU A 191 8.64 22.86 13.48
N ALA A 192 9.91 22.79 13.86
CA ALA A 192 10.77 23.98 13.99
C ALA A 192 10.98 24.71 12.65
N ALA A 193 10.97 23.98 11.53
CA ALA A 193 11.10 24.54 10.19
C ALA A 193 9.82 25.22 9.64
N GLY A 194 8.70 25.16 10.37
CA GLY A 194 7.43 25.80 9.96
C GLY A 194 6.42 24.86 9.31
N LEU A 195 6.40 23.58 9.71
CA LEU A 195 5.43 22.59 9.21
C LEU A 195 3.97 23.05 9.42
N LEU A 196 3.67 23.70 10.55
CA LEU A 196 2.30 24.12 10.86
C LEU A 196 1.82 25.22 9.93
N GLU A 197 2.69 26.18 9.62
CA GLU A 197 2.45 27.26 8.68
C GLU A 197 2.20 26.70 7.28
N GLU A 198 3.02 25.75 6.83
CA GLU A 198 2.85 25.08 5.54
C GLU A 198 1.50 24.35 5.43
N LEU A 199 1.09 23.65 6.49
CA LEU A 199 -0.20 22.95 6.54
C LEU A 199 -1.38 23.92 6.57
N ARG A 200 -1.28 25.02 7.32
CA ARG A 200 -2.29 26.09 7.36
C ARG A 200 -2.45 26.76 6.00
N ASP A 201 -1.36 27.08 5.33
CA ASP A 201 -1.37 27.69 4.00
C ASP A 201 -2.03 26.79 2.97
N PHE A 202 -1.73 25.50 3.02
CA PHE A 202 -2.38 24.53 2.17
C PHE A 202 -3.88 24.38 2.48
N HIS A 203 -4.26 24.30 3.75
CA HIS A 203 -5.66 24.21 4.17
C HIS A 203 -6.47 25.45 3.75
N ARG A 204 -5.91 26.66 3.89
CA ARG A 204 -6.55 27.91 3.45
C ARG A 204 -6.78 27.93 1.94
N ARG A 205 -5.74 27.64 1.15
CA ARG A 205 -5.84 27.59 -0.33
C ARG A 205 -6.88 26.56 -0.77
N TYR A 206 -6.86 25.38 -0.17
CA TYR A 206 -7.82 24.33 -0.49
C TYR A 206 -9.27 24.73 -0.19
N ASN A 207 -9.52 25.30 1.00
CA ASN A 207 -10.86 25.73 1.38
C ASN A 207 -11.38 26.86 0.49
N GLN A 208 -10.53 27.79 0.06
CA GLN A 208 -10.92 28.87 -0.84
C GLN A 208 -11.42 28.36 -2.19
N GLU A 209 -10.75 27.36 -2.78
CA GLU A 209 -11.16 26.78 -4.06
C GLU A 209 -12.34 25.82 -3.92
N LYS A 210 -12.42 25.03 -2.84
CA LYS A 210 -13.52 24.08 -2.63
C LYS A 210 -14.82 24.70 -2.11
N VAL A 211 -14.79 25.85 -1.45
CA VAL A 211 -16.02 26.63 -1.17
C VAL A 211 -16.70 27.06 -2.48
N ALA A 212 -15.95 27.19 -3.59
CA ALA A 212 -16.53 27.42 -4.91
C ALA A 212 -17.14 26.15 -5.54
N GLU A 213 -16.70 24.94 -5.13
CA GLU A 213 -17.08 23.66 -5.75
C GLU A 213 -17.98 22.74 -4.87
N ASN A 214 -18.27 23.14 -3.62
CA ASN A 214 -19.23 22.47 -2.72
C ASN A 214 -19.00 20.95 -2.50
N GLN A 215 -17.74 20.48 -2.52
CA GLN A 215 -17.38 19.08 -2.26
C GLN A 215 -16.17 18.98 -1.31
N GLN A 216 -16.38 18.36 -0.15
CA GLN A 216 -15.34 18.12 0.87
C GLN A 216 -14.79 16.69 0.80
N ASP A 217 -14.22 16.29 -0.34
CA ASP A 217 -13.61 14.95 -0.49
C ASP A 217 -12.16 14.92 0.01
N TYR A 218 -11.99 14.84 1.32
CA TYR A 218 -10.69 14.62 1.99
C TYR A 218 -10.12 13.20 1.79
N GLN A 219 -10.76 12.38 0.95
CA GLN A 219 -10.39 10.99 0.75
C GLN A 219 -9.40 10.77 -0.40
N HIS A 220 -9.02 11.79 -1.17
CA HIS A 220 -8.24 11.65 -2.42
C HIS A 220 -6.95 12.49 -2.44
N GLY A 221 -5.98 12.08 -3.27
CA GLY A 221 -4.75 12.84 -3.53
C GLY A 221 -3.87 13.09 -2.30
N ILE A 222 -3.36 14.32 -2.20
CA ILE A 222 -2.45 14.77 -1.12
C ILE A 222 -3.06 14.64 0.28
N PHE A 223 -4.39 14.62 0.42
CA PHE A 223 -5.07 14.39 1.70
C PHE A 223 -4.82 12.99 2.26
N GLN A 224 -4.33 12.04 1.46
CA GLN A 224 -3.87 10.76 1.96
C GLN A 224 -2.42 10.73 2.44
N SER A 225 -1.66 11.81 2.21
CA SER A 225 -0.28 11.90 2.65
C SER A 225 -0.17 11.96 4.17
N ILE A 226 0.91 11.35 4.67
CA ILE A 226 1.30 11.41 6.08
C ILE A 226 1.54 12.87 6.45
N GLY A 227 0.87 13.35 7.49
CA GLY A 227 0.99 14.71 8.01
C GLY A 227 -0.24 15.58 7.82
N PHE A 228 -1.05 15.38 6.78
CA PHE A 228 -2.27 16.19 6.65
C PHE A 228 -3.42 15.60 7.47
N LYS A 229 -3.63 14.28 7.40
CA LYS A 229 -4.71 13.59 8.12
C LYS A 229 -4.61 13.76 9.62
N GLU A 230 -3.38 13.72 10.12
CA GLU A 230 -3.08 13.77 11.55
C GLU A 230 -3.38 15.16 12.15
N PHE A 231 -3.26 16.22 11.35
CA PHE A 231 -3.53 17.60 11.79
C PHE A 231 -4.89 18.14 11.33
N HIS A 232 -5.70 17.32 10.65
CA HIS A 232 -6.99 17.74 10.10
C HIS A 232 -7.96 18.27 11.17
N GLU A 233 -8.11 17.54 12.29
CA GLU A 233 -8.95 17.98 13.43
C GLU A 233 -8.47 19.32 14.02
N TYR A 234 -7.15 19.52 14.08
CA TYR A 234 -6.53 20.75 14.56
C TYR A 234 -6.83 21.93 13.60
N LEU A 235 -6.66 21.72 12.29
CA LEU A 235 -6.83 22.75 11.27
C LEU A 235 -8.30 23.22 11.12
N ILE A 236 -9.29 22.34 11.33
CA ILE A 236 -10.72 22.72 11.25
C ILE A 236 -11.20 23.43 12.53
N SER A 237 -10.62 23.08 13.66
CA SER A 237 -10.97 23.62 14.98
C SER A 237 -10.28 24.96 15.29
N GLU A 238 -9.36 25.39 14.43
CA GLU A 238 -8.65 26.66 14.54
C GLU A 238 -9.65 27.84 14.52
N GLY A 239 -9.62 28.66 15.57
CA GLY A 239 -10.54 29.79 15.76
C GLY A 239 -11.93 29.46 16.31
N LYS A 240 -12.26 28.18 16.55
CA LYS A 240 -13.57 27.74 17.09
C LYS A 240 -13.50 27.16 18.51
N CYS A 241 -12.31 26.81 18.99
CA CYS A 241 -12.11 26.15 20.28
C CYS A 241 -11.23 26.99 21.22
N SER A 242 -11.24 26.63 22.51
CA SER A 242 -10.37 27.26 23.50
C SER A 242 -8.89 27.00 23.19
N PRO A 243 -7.97 27.91 23.61
CA PRO A 243 -6.53 27.72 23.41
C PRO A 243 -6.00 26.39 23.96
N GLU A 244 -6.54 25.92 25.09
CA GLU A 244 -6.14 24.66 25.72
C GLU A 244 -6.54 23.45 24.87
N THR A 245 -7.75 23.48 24.29
CA THR A 245 -8.23 22.42 23.40
C THR A 245 -7.40 22.37 22.12
N SER A 246 -7.05 23.53 21.56
CA SER A 246 -6.19 23.63 20.38
C SER A 246 -4.78 23.05 20.64
N ALA A 247 -4.19 23.35 21.79
CA ALA A 247 -2.89 22.80 22.19
C ALA A 247 -2.93 21.27 22.35
N LEU A 248 -4.02 20.71 22.92
CA LEU A 248 -4.20 19.27 23.04
C LEU A 248 -4.32 18.58 21.68
N LEU A 249 -5.10 19.16 20.75
CA LEU A 249 -5.24 18.65 19.38
C LEU A 249 -3.90 18.71 18.62
N LEU A 250 -3.12 19.76 18.83
CA LEU A 250 -1.79 19.88 18.24
C LEU A 250 -0.86 18.76 18.73
N GLN A 251 -0.80 18.52 20.04
CA GLN A 251 0.01 17.42 20.59
C GLN A 251 -0.45 16.05 20.08
N LYS A 252 -1.77 15.83 20.00
CA LYS A 252 -2.34 14.61 19.41
C LYS A 252 -1.90 14.42 17.95
N GLY A 253 -1.94 15.49 17.14
CA GLY A 253 -1.50 15.48 15.75
C GLY A 253 0.00 15.15 15.61
N ILE A 254 0.86 15.74 16.44
CA ILE A 254 2.30 15.49 16.45
C ILE A 254 2.60 14.02 16.81
N GLN A 255 1.97 13.51 17.87
CA GLN A 255 2.16 12.11 18.27
C GLN A 255 1.66 11.14 17.19
N ALA A 256 0.51 11.44 16.59
CA ALA A 256 -0.01 10.66 15.47
C ALA A 256 0.97 10.67 14.29
N LEU A 257 1.52 11.82 13.91
CA LEU A 257 2.52 11.97 12.84
C LEU A 257 3.78 11.13 13.11
N LYS A 258 4.32 11.19 14.33
CA LYS A 258 5.46 10.34 14.73
C LYS A 258 5.13 8.86 14.57
N GLN A 259 3.96 8.43 15.04
CA GLN A 259 3.53 7.03 14.94
C GLN A 259 3.30 6.55 13.49
N VAL A 260 2.66 7.36 12.64
CA VAL A 260 2.43 6.98 11.23
C VAL A 260 3.72 6.96 10.44
N THR A 261 4.67 7.85 10.74
CA THR A 261 6.00 7.86 10.11
C THR A 261 6.78 6.58 10.44
N LYS A 262 6.80 6.15 11.70
CA LYS A 262 7.39 4.86 12.11
C LYS A 262 6.71 3.67 11.43
N ARG A 263 5.37 3.66 11.39
CA ARG A 263 4.60 2.62 10.70
C ARG A 263 4.91 2.55 9.20
N TYR A 264 5.10 3.71 8.57
CA TYR A 264 5.47 3.79 7.17
C TYR A 264 6.88 3.22 6.92
N ALA A 265 7.88 3.60 7.72
CA ALA A 265 9.22 3.05 7.63
C ALA A 265 9.25 1.51 7.78
N ARG A 266 8.50 0.97 8.76
CA ARG A 266 8.37 -0.49 8.94
C ARG A 266 7.72 -1.17 7.73
N ARG A 267 6.74 -0.53 7.11
CA ARG A 267 6.09 -1.04 5.88
C ARG A 267 7.06 -1.04 4.70
N GLN A 268 7.91 -0.03 4.58
CA GLN A 268 8.95 0.03 3.54
C GLN A 268 9.98 -1.10 3.73
N ASN A 269 10.47 -1.32 4.96
CA ASN A 269 11.39 -2.43 5.25
C ASN A 269 10.75 -3.80 4.99
N LYS A 270 9.49 -3.98 5.40
CA LYS A 270 8.74 -5.21 5.09
C LYS A 270 8.60 -5.42 3.59
N TRP A 271 8.38 -4.35 2.83
CA TRP A 271 8.27 -4.44 1.38
C TRP A 271 9.54 -4.96 0.73
N VAL A 272 10.72 -4.48 1.16
CA VAL A 272 12.00 -4.93 0.59
C VAL A 272 12.25 -6.40 0.94
N ARG A 273 11.95 -6.79 2.18
CA ARG A 273 12.14 -8.16 2.68
C ARG A 273 11.21 -9.20 2.04
N ASN A 274 9.98 -8.82 1.73
CA ASN A 274 8.95 -9.75 1.26
C ASN A 274 8.93 -9.92 -0.27
N ARG A 275 10.00 -9.57 -1.00
CA ARG A 275 10.09 -9.77 -2.45
C ARG A 275 11.32 -10.58 -2.91
N PRO A 276 11.50 -11.82 -2.42
CA PRO A 276 12.43 -12.76 -3.04
C PRO A 276 11.84 -13.33 -4.34
N GLY A 277 12.68 -13.56 -5.35
CA GLY A 277 12.25 -14.21 -6.59
C GLY A 277 13.35 -14.28 -7.66
N PRO A 278 13.19 -15.18 -8.66
CA PRO A 278 14.19 -15.43 -9.69
C PRO A 278 14.44 -14.24 -10.64
N ASN A 279 13.53 -13.25 -10.67
CA ASN A 279 13.59 -12.08 -11.55
C ASN A 279 13.59 -10.75 -10.77
N VAL A 280 14.39 -10.71 -9.70
CA VAL A 280 14.61 -9.53 -8.87
C VAL A 280 16.02 -8.98 -9.13
N PRO A 281 16.18 -7.69 -9.45
CA PRO A 281 17.50 -7.08 -9.58
C PRO A 281 18.31 -7.28 -8.28
N PRO A 282 19.64 -7.44 -8.36
CA PRO A 282 20.46 -7.61 -7.17
C PRO A 282 20.25 -6.43 -6.20
N VAL A 283 19.95 -6.77 -4.95
CA VAL A 283 19.70 -5.83 -3.86
C VAL A 283 20.93 -5.80 -2.95
N TYR A 284 21.63 -4.68 -2.92
CA TYR A 284 22.77 -4.47 -2.03
C TYR A 284 22.34 -3.69 -0.80
N GLY A 285 22.54 -4.26 0.37
CA GLY A 285 22.24 -3.65 1.66
C GLY A 285 23.36 -2.73 2.08
N LEU A 286 23.04 -1.49 2.41
CA LEU A 286 23.98 -0.51 2.95
C LEU A 286 23.50 -0.11 4.34
N GLU A 287 24.34 -0.32 5.35
CA GLU A 287 23.97 -0.06 6.74
C GLU A 287 24.13 1.42 7.08
N VAL A 288 23.04 2.06 7.52
CA VAL A 288 22.99 3.50 7.87
C VAL A 288 22.64 3.72 9.35
N SER A 289 22.93 2.74 10.20
CA SER A 289 22.66 2.80 11.65
C SER A 289 23.47 3.92 12.32
N ASP A 290 24.78 3.95 12.05
CA ASP A 290 25.69 4.99 12.54
C ASP A 290 26.02 5.99 11.42
N LEU A 291 25.77 7.27 11.67
CA LEU A 291 26.07 8.34 10.71
C LEU A 291 27.56 8.73 10.71
N LEU A 292 28.30 8.43 11.78
CA LEU A 292 29.74 8.73 11.87
C LEU A 292 30.55 7.84 10.94
N ARG A 293 30.05 6.63 10.66
CA ARG A 293 30.67 5.65 9.77
C ARG A 293 30.07 5.65 8.36
N TRP A 294 29.33 6.70 8.00
CA TRP A 294 28.70 6.82 6.67
C TRP A 294 29.68 6.63 5.52
N GLU A 295 30.90 7.19 5.64
CA GLU A 295 31.93 7.09 4.60
C GLU A 295 32.31 5.63 4.32
N GLU A 296 32.53 4.85 5.38
CA GLU A 296 33.01 3.46 5.36
C GLU A 296 31.88 2.45 5.08
N ASP A 297 30.73 2.61 5.74
CA ASP A 297 29.64 1.63 5.72
C ASP A 297 28.67 1.86 4.53
N VAL A 298 28.68 3.06 3.93
CA VAL A 298 27.69 3.46 2.90
C VAL A 298 28.35 3.99 1.64
N LEU A 299 29.12 5.06 1.73
CA LEU A 299 29.60 5.78 0.55
C LEU A 299 30.59 4.94 -0.26
N GLN A 300 31.64 4.43 0.38
CA GLN A 300 32.65 3.60 -0.28
C GLN A 300 32.03 2.34 -0.90
N PRO A 301 31.25 1.51 -0.16
CA PRO A 301 30.60 0.33 -0.74
C PRO A 301 29.65 0.70 -1.89
N ALA A 302 28.86 1.77 -1.76
CA ALA A 302 27.95 2.19 -2.81
C ALA A 302 28.70 2.60 -4.10
N LEU A 303 29.81 3.32 -3.97
CA LEU A 303 30.63 3.72 -5.11
C LEU A 303 31.27 2.50 -5.79
N GLU A 304 31.79 1.55 -5.01
CA GLU A 304 32.36 0.31 -5.54
C GLU A 304 31.32 -0.54 -6.29
N ILE A 305 30.10 -0.65 -5.74
CA ILE A 305 28.99 -1.35 -6.39
C ILE A 305 28.61 -0.66 -7.70
N VAL A 306 28.45 0.66 -7.67
CA VAL A 306 28.08 1.44 -8.86
C VAL A 306 29.17 1.38 -9.93
N GLU A 307 30.44 1.50 -9.55
CA GLU A 307 31.57 1.42 -10.48
C GLU A 307 31.65 0.03 -11.13
N SER A 308 31.53 -1.04 -10.33
CA SER A 308 31.50 -2.41 -10.85
C SER A 308 30.33 -2.63 -11.80
N PHE A 309 29.15 -2.12 -11.45
CA PHE A 309 27.96 -2.18 -12.28
C PHE A 309 28.13 -1.45 -13.61
N ILE A 310 28.72 -0.25 -13.61
CA ILE A 310 29.03 0.51 -14.83
C ILE A 310 29.99 -0.25 -15.75
N GLN A 311 30.96 -0.95 -15.16
CA GLN A 311 31.97 -1.72 -15.88
C GLN A 311 31.50 -3.13 -16.28
N GLY A 312 30.28 -3.54 -15.91
CA GLY A 312 29.75 -4.87 -16.19
C GLY A 312 30.42 -6.00 -15.39
N ARG A 313 31.06 -5.67 -14.25
CA ARG A 313 31.68 -6.63 -13.33
C ARG A 313 30.74 -6.94 -12.18
N GLU A 314 30.84 -8.16 -11.63
CA GLU A 314 30.17 -8.46 -10.37
C GLU A 314 30.84 -7.67 -9.23
N PRO A 315 30.09 -6.91 -8.43
CA PRO A 315 30.66 -6.15 -7.33
C PRO A 315 31.16 -7.09 -6.23
N PRO A 316 32.17 -6.66 -5.45
CA PRO A 316 32.72 -7.46 -4.36
C PRO A 316 31.72 -7.69 -3.21
N ALA A 317 30.73 -6.80 -3.07
CA ALA A 317 29.67 -6.94 -2.08
C ALA A 317 28.67 -8.03 -2.51
N GLU A 318 28.35 -8.97 -1.61
CA GLU A 318 27.30 -9.96 -1.87
C GLU A 318 25.90 -9.30 -1.78
N PRO A 319 24.99 -9.58 -2.74
CA PRO A 319 23.59 -9.18 -2.62
C PRO A 319 22.95 -9.75 -1.35
N VAL A 320 22.04 -8.98 -0.75
CA VAL A 320 21.28 -9.41 0.43
C VAL A 320 20.45 -10.64 0.07
N LYS A 321 20.71 -11.74 0.77
CA LYS A 321 19.90 -12.97 0.68
C LYS A 321 18.53 -12.69 1.30
N LEU A 322 17.57 -12.37 0.44
CA LEU A 322 16.17 -12.25 0.82
C LEU A 322 15.62 -13.67 0.99
N GLU A 323 15.41 -14.09 2.25
CA GLU A 323 14.84 -15.40 2.55
C GLU A 323 13.43 -15.52 1.94
N CYS A 324 13.25 -16.54 1.10
CA CYS A 324 11.99 -16.82 0.42
C CYS A 324 11.10 -17.70 1.27
N ASP A 325 10.29 -17.10 2.14
CA ASP A 325 9.23 -17.86 2.81
C ASP A 325 8.05 -18.06 1.85
N MET A 326 8.18 -19.05 0.96
CA MET A 326 7.16 -19.46 -0.02
C MET A 326 5.82 -19.84 0.65
N ASN A 327 5.83 -20.17 1.95
CA ASN A 327 4.64 -20.55 2.70
C ASN A 327 3.79 -19.35 3.16
N GLU A 328 4.28 -18.10 3.12
CA GLU A 328 3.47 -16.92 3.50
C GLU A 328 2.39 -16.56 2.46
N ASN A 329 2.46 -17.07 1.23
CA ASN A 329 1.61 -16.64 0.13
C ASN A 329 0.35 -17.47 -0.12
N LYS A 330 0.08 -18.54 0.65
CA LYS A 330 -1.24 -19.19 0.66
C LYS A 330 -2.24 -18.30 1.40
N ARG A 331 -2.78 -17.31 0.69
CA ARG A 331 -3.86 -16.43 1.13
C ARG A 331 -5.20 -17.18 1.05
N SER A 332 -5.35 -18.17 1.91
CA SER A 332 -6.62 -18.89 2.11
C SER A 332 -7.67 -17.94 2.70
N HIS A 333 -8.89 -18.03 2.20
CA HIS A 333 -10.00 -17.20 2.66
C HIS A 333 -10.79 -17.95 3.75
N HIS A 334 -10.79 -17.42 4.97
CA HIS A 334 -11.50 -18.00 6.11
C HIS A 334 -12.56 -17.04 6.63
N MET A 335 -13.75 -17.56 6.93
CA MET A 335 -14.83 -16.79 7.56
C MET A 335 -15.07 -17.32 8.97
N CYS A 336 -14.98 -16.45 9.96
CA CYS A 336 -15.34 -16.79 11.33
C CYS A 336 -16.80 -16.42 11.59
N GLU A 337 -17.71 -17.38 11.51
CA GLU A 337 -19.14 -17.20 11.84
C GLU A 337 -19.37 -16.66 13.26
N LEU A 338 -18.49 -17.02 14.20
CA LEU A 338 -18.56 -16.58 15.60
C LEU A 338 -18.28 -15.09 15.83
N CYS A 339 -17.48 -14.49 14.96
CA CYS A 339 -17.02 -13.12 15.09
C CYS A 339 -17.50 -12.23 13.95
N ASP A 340 -18.21 -12.82 12.98
CA ASP A 340 -18.63 -12.21 11.73
C ASP A 340 -17.48 -11.45 11.05
N ARG A 341 -16.35 -12.15 10.89
CA ARG A 341 -15.11 -11.56 10.35
C ARG A 341 -14.50 -12.47 9.30
N VAL A 342 -14.11 -11.86 8.20
CA VAL A 342 -13.29 -12.46 7.15
C VAL A 342 -11.82 -12.32 7.52
N ILE A 343 -11.07 -13.40 7.37
CA ILE A 343 -9.64 -13.47 7.65
C ILE A 343 -8.95 -14.13 6.47
N ILE A 344 -7.93 -13.47 5.96
CA ILE A 344 -7.16 -13.95 4.81
C ILE A 344 -5.81 -14.43 5.32
N GLY A 345 -5.48 -15.68 5.03
CA GLY A 345 -4.25 -16.36 5.41
C GLY A 345 -4.43 -17.35 6.57
N ASP A 346 -3.81 -18.53 6.44
CA ASP A 346 -3.87 -19.60 7.44
C ASP A 346 -3.24 -19.18 8.78
N ARG A 347 -2.19 -18.36 8.72
CA ARG A 347 -1.49 -17.88 9.93
C ARG A 347 -2.33 -16.87 10.69
N GLU A 348 -2.93 -15.91 9.99
CA GLU A 348 -3.86 -14.95 10.57
C GLU A 348 -5.10 -15.66 11.13
N TRP A 349 -5.60 -16.70 10.45
CA TRP A 349 -6.69 -17.54 10.94
C TRP A 349 -6.33 -18.26 12.24
N ALA A 350 -5.18 -18.94 12.27
CA ALA A 350 -4.68 -19.61 13.46
C ALA A 350 -4.38 -18.65 14.62
N ALA A 351 -4.00 -17.41 14.33
CA ALA A 351 -3.85 -16.37 15.34
C ALA A 351 -5.21 -15.87 15.85
N HIS A 352 -6.19 -15.71 14.96
CA HIS A 352 -7.54 -15.29 15.30
C HIS A 352 -8.26 -16.30 16.20
N THR A 353 -8.23 -17.58 15.85
CA THR A 353 -8.88 -18.65 16.65
C THR A 353 -8.32 -18.73 18.07
N ARG A 354 -7.04 -18.36 18.26
CA ARG A 354 -6.38 -18.26 19.57
C ARG A 354 -6.52 -16.89 20.24
N SER A 355 -7.16 -15.93 19.60
CA SER A 355 -7.28 -14.56 20.12
C SER A 355 -8.25 -14.48 21.30
N LYS A 356 -7.97 -13.57 22.24
CA LYS A 356 -8.85 -13.31 23.40
C LYS A 356 -10.27 -12.91 22.98
N SER A 357 -10.40 -12.19 21.87
CA SER A 357 -11.69 -11.78 21.32
C SER A 357 -12.50 -12.98 20.82
N HIS A 358 -11.90 -13.84 20.00
CA HIS A 358 -12.56 -15.06 19.50
C HIS A 358 -12.98 -15.99 20.64
N LEU A 359 -12.07 -16.25 21.59
CA LEU A 359 -12.35 -17.07 22.78
C LEU A 359 -13.48 -16.49 23.64
N HIS A 360 -13.59 -15.17 23.73
CA HIS A 360 -14.69 -14.50 24.42
C HIS A 360 -16.04 -14.74 23.71
N HIS A 361 -16.10 -14.57 22.39
CA HIS A 361 -17.30 -14.85 21.60
C HIS A 361 -17.72 -16.32 21.67
N LEU A 362 -16.75 -17.23 21.63
CA LEU A 362 -16.97 -18.67 21.74
C LEU A 362 -17.52 -19.04 23.13
N LYS A 363 -17.00 -18.43 24.20
CA LYS A 363 -17.52 -18.59 25.57
C LYS A 363 -18.93 -17.98 25.72
N LYS A 364 -19.21 -16.85 25.08
CA LYS A 364 -20.54 -16.21 25.07
C LYS A 364 -21.57 -17.08 24.35
N ARG A 365 -21.23 -17.65 23.18
CA ARG A 365 -22.13 -18.53 22.43
C ARG A 365 -22.43 -19.82 23.20
N ARG A 366 -21.42 -20.48 23.77
CA ARG A 366 -21.60 -21.66 24.63
C ARG A 366 -22.51 -21.39 25.83
N LYS A 367 -22.45 -20.19 26.42
CA LYS A 367 -23.36 -19.78 27.50
C LYS A 367 -24.80 -19.56 27.04
N LEU A 368 -24.99 -19.04 25.82
CA LEU A 368 -26.31 -18.85 25.23
C LEU A 368 -26.92 -20.19 24.82
N GLU A 369 -26.14 -21.09 24.22
CA GLU A 369 -26.54 -22.46 23.87
C GLU A 369 -26.90 -23.27 25.12
N ALA A 370 -26.14 -23.13 26.22
CA ALA A 370 -26.47 -23.75 27.50
C ALA A 370 -27.69 -23.13 28.21
N ALA A 371 -28.15 -21.94 27.79
CA ALA A 371 -29.29 -21.23 28.36
C ALA A 371 -30.58 -21.38 27.55
N SER A 372 -30.52 -21.97 26.35
CA SER A 372 -31.70 -22.35 25.56
C SER A 372 -32.11 -23.79 25.89
N PRO A 373 -33.27 -24.05 26.53
CA PRO A 373 -33.75 -25.41 26.76
C PRO A 373 -34.23 -26.03 25.44
N ALA A 374 -33.93 -27.31 25.24
CA ALA A 374 -34.45 -28.12 24.15
C ALA A 374 -35.97 -28.00 24.04
N ALA A 375 -36.46 -27.54 22.89
CA ALA A 375 -37.88 -27.47 22.55
C ALA A 375 -38.10 -28.09 21.17
N GLU A 376 -38.24 -29.41 21.15
CA GLU A 376 -38.93 -30.27 20.19
C GLU A 376 -38.85 -31.67 20.86
N GLY A 377 -39.89 -32.29 21.41
CA GLY A 377 -41.32 -32.21 21.12
C GLY A 377 -41.79 -33.63 20.81
N ASP A 378 -41.60 -34.57 21.76
CA ASP A 378 -42.05 -35.96 21.60
C ASP A 378 -43.35 -36.18 22.38
N SER A 379 -44.46 -36.26 21.64
CA SER A 379 -45.72 -36.83 22.12
C SER A 379 -46.59 -37.30 20.94
N GLY A 380 -46.64 -38.63 20.75
CA GLY A 380 -47.91 -39.36 20.65
C GLY A 380 -48.55 -39.61 19.27
N ASP A 381 -48.29 -40.81 18.76
CA ASP A 381 -49.28 -41.83 18.35
C ASP A 381 -50.05 -41.69 17.01
N THR A 382 -49.77 -42.58 16.05
CA THR A 382 -50.66 -43.69 15.60
C THR A 382 -50.20 -44.26 14.24
N GLY A 383 -50.10 -45.59 14.13
CA GLY A 383 -50.17 -46.31 12.84
C GLY A 383 -49.09 -47.36 12.53
N SER A 384 -49.19 -48.55 13.14
CA SER A 384 -48.77 -49.83 12.52
C SER A 384 -49.92 -50.35 11.61
N PRO A 385 -49.75 -51.35 10.69
CA PRO A 385 -48.68 -52.36 10.63
C PRO A 385 -48.11 -52.64 9.21
N GLY A 386 -46.97 -53.35 9.15
CA GLY A 386 -46.40 -53.86 7.90
C GLY A 386 -45.19 -54.76 8.13
N GLU A 387 -45.46 -56.06 8.07
CA GLU A 387 -44.60 -57.24 8.23
C GLU A 387 -43.29 -57.29 7.42
N ASP A 388 -42.20 -57.61 8.14
CA ASP A 388 -41.36 -58.80 7.96
C ASP A 388 -40.14 -58.83 6.99
N VAL A 389 -39.14 -59.60 7.45
CA VAL A 389 -38.01 -60.24 6.73
C VAL A 389 -36.63 -59.52 6.65
N SER A 390 -35.81 -59.80 7.68
CA SER A 390 -34.49 -60.46 7.64
C SER A 390 -33.32 -59.95 6.74
N LEU A 391 -32.29 -59.47 7.44
CA LEU A 391 -30.83 -59.52 7.15
C LEU A 391 -30.34 -60.98 6.87
N PRO A 392 -29.09 -61.27 6.42
CA PRO A 392 -27.84 -60.50 6.66
C PRO A 392 -26.75 -60.48 5.55
N LEU A 393 -25.95 -59.41 5.51
CA LEU A 393 -24.49 -59.37 5.74
C LEU A 393 -23.94 -57.96 5.52
#